data_AF-A0AAJ2DXX3-F1
#
_entry.id   AF-A0AAJ2DXX3-F1
#
_cell.length_a   1.000
_cell.length_b   1.000
_cell.length_c   1.000
_cell.angle_alpha   90.00
_cell.angle_beta   90.00
_cell.angle_gamma   90.00
#
_symmetry.space_group_name_H-M   'P 1'
#
loop_
_entity.id
_entity.type
_entity.pdbx_description
1 polymer ?
#
loop_
_entity_poly.entity_id
_entity_poly.type
_entity_poly.pdbx_seq_one_letter_code
_entity_poly.pdbx_strand_id
1 'polypeptide(L)'
;MNDAPARAARSLADFAPEAIAPYLEHVWLGVPEAAAEAVDDAVRIPLSSLGDHRDALLAAMTGHYGGDAELHARALLSQWSKYYFGLAAPAGFVAARLLRRPLDMSPERAQLVLRAGMPAALHFPADALKDPVDDPALRYAGLIAHLHGVIGTLAGMTKIAPRVLWSNVGNLLDYLLGQCPPPPGMRDDDAAWLFGPVDAAGEPNPLRMPVRETTPRSALLPSPFRARRVCCVRYEIPGETQLCASCPLLLTMRDDELALQDAIR
;
A
#
# COMPACT_ATOMS: atom_id res chain seq x y z
N MET A 1 30.77 19.23 -18.91
CA MET A 1 30.25 17.99 -18.32
C MET A 1 30.27 18.20 -16.82
N ASN A 2 29.21 18.79 -16.27
CA ASN A 2 29.12 19.05 -14.82
C ASN A 2 28.60 17.77 -14.16
N ASP A 3 29.51 16.98 -13.60
CA ASP A 3 29.13 15.98 -12.61
C ASP A 3 28.71 16.73 -11.36
N ALA A 4 27.41 16.94 -11.21
CA ALA A 4 26.85 17.24 -9.90
C ALA A 4 27.21 16.07 -8.97
N PRO A 5 27.71 16.33 -7.75
CA PRO A 5 28.06 15.25 -6.84
C PRO A 5 26.86 14.33 -6.65
N ALA A 6 27.08 13.02 -6.80
CA ALA A 6 26.05 12.01 -6.59
C ALA A 6 25.43 12.25 -5.20
N ARG A 7 24.14 12.60 -5.18
CA ARG A 7 23.43 12.90 -3.95
C ARG A 7 23.36 11.62 -3.12
N ALA A 8 23.87 11.65 -1.90
CA ALA A 8 23.81 10.51 -0.98
C ALA A 8 22.37 9.98 -0.86
N ALA A 9 22.24 8.65 -0.78
CA ALA A 9 20.94 8.01 -0.61
C ALA A 9 20.31 8.41 0.73
N ARG A 10 18.99 8.58 0.74
CA ARG A 10 18.24 9.02 1.92
C ARG A 10 17.03 8.14 2.14
N SER A 11 16.80 7.71 3.37
CA SER A 11 15.58 7.02 3.72
C SER A 11 14.42 8.00 3.75
N LEU A 12 13.24 7.59 3.28
CA LEU A 12 12.03 8.40 3.44
C LEU A 12 11.54 8.43 4.90
N ALA A 13 12.03 7.52 5.75
CA ALA A 13 11.76 7.54 7.19
C ALA A 13 12.27 8.82 7.86
N ASP A 14 13.34 9.43 7.34
CA ASP A 14 13.92 10.68 7.87
C ASP A 14 12.95 11.88 7.81
N PHE A 15 11.87 11.76 7.03
CA PHE A 15 10.85 12.80 6.84
C PHE A 15 9.52 12.49 7.53
N ALA A 16 9.44 11.37 8.23
CA ALA A 16 8.22 10.83 8.75
C ALA A 16 8.19 10.89 10.30
N PRO A 17 7.04 11.18 10.92
CA PRO A 17 6.93 11.04 12.36
C PRO A 17 7.06 9.57 12.77
N GLU A 18 7.46 9.33 14.02
CA GLU A 18 7.70 8.00 14.60
C GLU A 18 6.55 7.01 14.32
N ALA A 19 5.31 7.50 14.37
CA ALA A 19 4.11 6.69 14.17
C ALA A 19 4.01 6.02 12.78
N ILE A 20 4.69 6.55 11.75
CA ILE A 20 4.68 5.99 10.39
C ILE A 20 6.08 5.75 9.80
N ALA A 21 7.15 6.17 10.50
CA ALA A 21 8.53 5.93 10.08
C ALA A 21 8.86 4.44 9.79
N PRO A 22 8.36 3.45 10.57
CA PRO A 22 8.61 2.02 10.29
C PRO A 22 8.17 1.55 8.90
N TYR A 23 7.17 2.19 8.30
CA TYR A 23 6.72 1.86 6.94
C TYR A 23 7.69 2.35 5.85
N LEU A 24 8.64 3.21 6.21
CA LEU A 24 9.52 3.92 5.28
C LEU A 24 11.00 3.56 5.45
N GLU A 25 11.35 2.75 6.45
CA GLU A 25 12.73 2.32 6.73
C GLU A 25 13.38 1.64 5.51
N HIS A 26 12.57 1.01 4.66
CA HIS A 26 12.99 0.34 3.44
C HIS A 26 12.59 1.08 2.16
N VAL A 27 12.30 2.38 2.25
CA VAL A 27 11.94 3.21 1.11
C VAL A 27 12.95 4.34 0.95
N TRP A 28 13.62 4.41 -0.19
CA TRP A 28 14.81 5.25 -0.37
C TRP A 28 14.71 6.19 -1.57
N LEU A 29 15.30 7.38 -1.43
CA LEU A 29 15.70 8.26 -2.52
C LEU A 29 17.18 8.03 -2.80
N GLY A 30 17.49 7.48 -3.96
CA GLY A 30 18.80 6.92 -4.27
C GLY A 30 18.93 5.45 -3.85
N VAL A 31 20.12 4.89 -4.02
CA VAL A 31 20.43 3.50 -3.65
C VAL A 31 21.36 3.50 -2.44
N PRO A 32 20.97 2.94 -1.29
CA PRO A 32 21.85 2.89 -0.13
C PRO A 32 23.07 2.01 -0.42
N GLU A 33 24.24 2.41 0.08
CA GLU A 33 25.51 1.70 -0.12
C GLU A 33 25.44 0.24 0.35
N ALA A 34 24.79 -0.01 1.49
CA ALA A 34 24.56 -1.35 2.02
C ALA A 34 23.66 -2.24 1.13
N ALA A 35 22.89 -1.66 0.20
CA ALA A 35 22.10 -2.43 -0.78
C ALA A 35 22.87 -2.70 -2.09
N ALA A 36 24.12 -2.24 -2.21
CA ALA A 36 25.04 -2.62 -3.28
C ALA A 36 25.74 -3.95 -2.97
N GLU A 37 25.84 -4.33 -1.70
CA GLU A 37 26.28 -5.65 -1.26
C GLU A 37 25.07 -6.60 -1.29
N ALA A 38 24.91 -7.33 -2.38
CA ALA A 38 23.81 -8.28 -2.54
C ALA A 38 23.86 -9.33 -1.43
N VAL A 39 22.83 -9.36 -0.57
CA VAL A 39 22.51 -10.54 0.23
C VAL A 39 22.05 -11.62 -0.74
N ASP A 40 22.51 -12.86 -0.56
CA ASP A 40 22.46 -13.99 -1.52
C ASP A 40 21.07 -14.25 -2.18
N ASP A 41 19.97 -13.79 -1.56
CA ASP A 41 18.58 -14.00 -2.02
C ASP A 41 17.80 -12.73 -2.43
N ALA A 42 18.46 -11.57 -2.53
CA ALA A 42 17.81 -10.31 -2.89
C ALA A 42 17.96 -9.98 -4.38
N VAL A 43 16.85 -9.86 -5.10
CA VAL A 43 16.82 -9.45 -6.51
C VAL A 43 16.23 -8.04 -6.61
N ARG A 44 16.94 -7.16 -7.32
CA ARG A 44 16.44 -5.83 -7.66
C ARG A 44 15.89 -5.83 -9.07
N ILE A 45 14.63 -5.40 -9.21
CA ILE A 45 13.92 -5.36 -10.49
C ILE A 45 13.43 -3.94 -10.77
N PRO A 46 13.44 -3.49 -12.04
CA PRO A 46 12.67 -2.32 -12.42
C PRO A 46 11.19 -2.62 -12.19
N LEU A 47 10.44 -1.67 -11.64
CA LEU A 47 9.03 -1.91 -11.34
C LEU A 47 8.21 -2.17 -12.62
N SER A 48 8.66 -1.65 -13.77
CA SER A 48 8.07 -1.94 -15.08
C SER A 48 8.12 -3.43 -15.48
N SER A 49 9.03 -4.24 -14.92
CA SER A 49 9.08 -5.69 -15.16
C SER A 49 8.26 -6.51 -14.16
N LEU A 50 7.51 -5.89 -13.23
CA LEU A 50 6.78 -6.59 -12.18
C LEU A 50 5.92 -7.74 -12.73
N GLY A 51 5.28 -7.52 -13.89
CA GLY A 51 4.48 -8.51 -14.64
C GLY A 51 5.17 -9.87 -14.82
N ASP A 52 6.47 -9.85 -15.08
CA ASP A 52 7.27 -11.03 -15.44
C ASP A 52 7.61 -11.89 -14.22
N HIS A 53 7.37 -11.39 -13.00
CA HIS A 53 7.73 -12.06 -11.75
C HIS A 53 6.57 -12.82 -11.10
N ARG A 54 5.40 -12.94 -11.78
CA ARG A 54 4.19 -13.57 -11.24
C ARG A 54 4.47 -14.85 -10.44
N ASP A 55 5.18 -15.79 -11.03
CA ASP A 55 5.40 -17.11 -10.42
C ASP A 55 6.28 -17.03 -9.17
N ALA A 56 7.28 -16.13 -9.16
CA ALA A 56 8.09 -15.87 -7.98
C ALA A 56 7.26 -15.25 -6.84
N LEU A 57 6.34 -14.32 -7.16
CA LEU A 57 5.47 -13.71 -6.15
C LEU A 57 4.51 -14.77 -5.58
N LEU A 58 3.88 -15.59 -6.42
CA LEU A 58 2.96 -16.64 -5.97
C LEU A 58 3.69 -17.73 -5.17
N ALA A 59 4.89 -18.13 -5.57
CA ALA A 59 5.72 -19.07 -4.82
C ALA A 59 6.05 -18.52 -3.42
N ALA A 60 6.44 -17.25 -3.33
CA ALA A 60 6.72 -16.59 -2.06
C ALA A 60 5.50 -16.59 -1.12
N MET A 61 4.33 -16.23 -1.66
CA MET A 61 3.09 -16.20 -0.89
C MET A 61 2.61 -17.58 -0.49
N THR A 62 2.78 -18.58 -1.36
CA THR A 62 2.46 -19.98 -1.04
C THR A 62 3.39 -20.50 0.07
N GLY A 63 4.68 -20.14 0.04
CA GLY A 63 5.61 -20.46 1.12
C GLY A 63 5.26 -19.78 2.44
N HIS A 64 4.72 -18.55 2.40
CA HIS A 64 4.37 -17.78 3.60
C HIS A 64 3.02 -18.15 4.21
N TYR A 65 1.99 -18.34 3.38
CA TYR A 65 0.61 -18.55 3.81
C TYR A 65 0.08 -19.96 3.54
N GLY A 66 0.78 -20.78 2.76
CA GLY A 66 0.27 -22.04 2.24
C GLY A 66 -0.69 -21.85 1.05
N GLY A 67 -1.55 -22.86 0.84
CA GLY A 67 -2.46 -22.92 -0.28
C GLY A 67 -1.83 -23.45 -1.57
N ASP A 68 -2.47 -23.12 -2.69
CA ASP A 68 -2.09 -23.56 -4.04
C ASP A 68 -1.95 -22.32 -4.92
N ALA A 69 -0.82 -22.24 -5.62
CA ALA A 69 -0.40 -21.05 -6.35
C ALA A 69 -1.37 -20.64 -7.47
N GLU A 70 -2.08 -21.60 -8.08
CA GLU A 70 -3.02 -21.32 -9.17
C GLU A 70 -4.46 -21.20 -8.67
N LEU A 71 -4.91 -22.12 -7.82
CA LEU A 71 -6.27 -22.11 -7.29
C LEU A 71 -6.54 -20.89 -6.40
N HIS A 72 -5.55 -20.50 -5.60
CA HIS A 72 -5.65 -19.40 -4.63
C HIS A 72 -4.91 -18.14 -5.07
N ALA A 73 -4.49 -18.08 -6.34
CA ALA A 73 -3.66 -17.00 -6.88
C ALA A 73 -4.20 -15.59 -6.57
N ARG A 74 -5.52 -15.40 -6.67
CA ARG A 74 -6.14 -14.09 -6.39
C ARG A 74 -6.00 -13.67 -4.93
N ALA A 75 -6.10 -14.60 -4.00
CA ALA A 75 -6.02 -14.31 -2.57
C ALA A 75 -4.57 -14.10 -2.12
N LEU A 76 -3.67 -14.92 -2.66
CA LEU A 76 -2.23 -14.79 -2.50
C LEU A 76 -1.73 -13.44 -3.02
N LEU A 77 -2.04 -13.05 -4.27
CA LEU A 77 -1.64 -11.73 -4.76
C LEU A 77 -2.35 -10.56 -4.06
N SER A 78 -3.56 -10.75 -3.53
CA SER A 78 -4.18 -9.73 -2.68
C SER A 78 -3.38 -9.50 -1.40
N GLN A 79 -2.84 -10.56 -0.79
CA GLN A 79 -1.98 -10.41 0.38
C GLN A 79 -0.62 -9.82 -0.01
N TRP A 80 -0.01 -10.27 -1.12
CA TRP A 80 1.25 -9.73 -1.61
C TRP A 80 1.16 -8.22 -1.84
N SER A 81 0.04 -7.76 -2.41
CA SER A 81 -0.20 -6.34 -2.65
C SER A 81 -0.17 -5.52 -1.37
N LYS A 82 -0.55 -6.08 -0.21
CA LYS A 82 -0.52 -5.35 1.06
C LYS A 82 0.90 -5.11 1.54
N TYR A 83 1.80 -6.09 1.37
CA TYR A 83 3.23 -5.90 1.65
C TYR A 83 3.83 -4.84 0.72
N TYR A 84 3.51 -4.91 -0.57
CA TYR A 84 3.98 -3.92 -1.54
C TYR A 84 3.45 -2.51 -1.26
N PHE A 85 2.13 -2.37 -1.04
CA PHE A 85 1.53 -1.07 -0.71
C PHE A 85 2.00 -0.54 0.65
N GLY A 86 2.44 -1.42 1.56
CA GLY A 86 3.13 -1.04 2.80
C GLY A 86 4.43 -0.26 2.56
N LEU A 87 5.04 -0.36 1.38
CA LEU A 87 6.17 0.47 0.96
C LEU A 87 5.71 1.67 0.11
N ALA A 88 4.91 1.41 -0.93
CA ALA A 88 4.60 2.41 -1.95
C ALA A 88 3.65 3.52 -1.47
N ALA A 89 2.60 3.18 -0.72
CA ALA A 89 1.60 4.17 -0.30
C ALA A 89 2.14 5.15 0.74
N PRO A 90 2.90 4.73 1.78
CA PRO A 90 3.59 5.63 2.69
C PRO A 90 4.57 6.57 1.97
N ALA A 91 5.29 6.09 0.95
CA ALA A 91 6.23 6.90 0.18
C ALA A 91 5.54 8.11 -0.49
N GLY A 92 4.48 7.83 -1.26
CA GLY A 92 3.68 8.87 -1.91
C GLY A 92 2.96 9.75 -0.89
N PHE A 93 2.47 9.16 0.21
CA PHE A 93 1.81 9.89 1.28
C PHE A 93 2.75 10.90 1.95
N VAL A 94 3.94 10.49 2.38
CA VAL A 94 4.89 11.40 3.05
C VAL A 94 5.36 12.51 2.13
N ALA A 95 5.66 12.18 0.86
CA ALA A 95 6.04 13.19 -0.12
C ALA A 95 4.93 14.23 -0.30
N ALA A 96 3.70 13.79 -0.53
CA ALA A 96 2.56 14.68 -0.74
C ALA A 96 2.18 15.43 0.54
N ARG A 97 1.88 14.72 1.62
CA ARG A 97 1.30 15.25 2.86
C ARG A 97 2.30 16.09 3.65
N LEU A 98 3.47 15.52 3.95
CA LEU A 98 4.43 16.09 4.89
C LEU A 98 5.45 16.99 4.21
N LEU A 99 5.94 16.58 3.04
CA LEU A 99 6.93 17.36 2.29
C LEU A 99 6.32 18.38 1.34
N ARG A 100 5.01 18.30 1.09
CA ARG A 100 4.29 19.18 0.14
C ARG A 100 4.84 19.10 -1.28
N ARG A 101 5.37 17.94 -1.67
CA ARG A 101 6.09 17.74 -2.94
C ARG A 101 5.53 16.55 -3.71
N PRO A 102 5.37 16.64 -5.03
CA PRO A 102 5.15 15.47 -5.86
C PRO A 102 6.36 14.53 -5.80
N LEU A 103 6.09 13.22 -5.71
CA LEU A 103 7.10 12.17 -5.88
C LEU A 103 6.93 11.52 -7.25
N ASP A 104 8.00 11.50 -8.02
CA ASP A 104 8.07 10.72 -9.26
C ASP A 104 8.16 9.22 -8.93
N MET A 105 7.01 8.56 -9.02
CA MET A 105 6.84 7.13 -8.75
C MET A 105 6.72 6.30 -10.04
N SER A 106 7.21 6.82 -11.17
CA SER A 106 7.12 6.16 -12.48
C SER A 106 7.74 4.76 -12.44
N PRO A 107 7.05 3.70 -12.93
CA PRO A 107 7.57 2.33 -12.89
C PRO A 107 8.94 2.14 -13.57
N GLU A 108 9.26 2.96 -14.56
CA GLU A 108 10.52 2.94 -15.30
C GLU A 108 11.69 3.45 -14.45
N ARG A 109 11.41 4.26 -13.43
CA ARG A 109 12.40 4.89 -12.56
C ARG A 109 12.46 4.24 -11.18
N ALA A 110 11.36 3.63 -10.72
CA ALA A 110 11.28 2.92 -9.46
C ALA A 110 11.91 1.53 -9.56
N GLN A 111 12.64 1.13 -8.51
CA GLN A 111 13.23 -0.21 -8.39
C GLN A 111 12.63 -0.91 -7.17
N LEU A 112 12.08 -2.10 -7.38
CA LEU A 112 11.59 -2.96 -6.31
C LEU A 112 12.68 -3.97 -5.95
N VAL A 113 13.02 -4.07 -4.68
CA VAL A 113 13.85 -5.15 -4.15
C VAL A 113 12.93 -6.25 -3.66
N LEU A 114 13.10 -7.44 -4.23
CA LEU A 114 12.44 -8.67 -3.79
C LEU A 114 13.44 -9.51 -3.00
N ARG A 115 13.03 -10.02 -1.84
CA ARG A 115 13.78 -11.07 -1.12
C ARG A 115 12.92 -12.33 -1.13
N ALA A 116 13.40 -13.37 -1.80
CA ALA A 116 12.63 -14.61 -2.02
C ALA A 116 11.19 -14.32 -2.55
N GLY A 117 11.05 -13.37 -3.49
CA GLY A 117 9.76 -12.97 -4.07
C GLY A 117 8.87 -12.05 -3.22
N MET A 118 9.24 -11.75 -1.97
CA MET A 118 8.54 -10.79 -1.11
C MET A 118 9.07 -9.35 -1.29
N PRO A 119 8.22 -8.31 -1.27
CA PRO A 119 8.66 -6.91 -1.29
C PRO A 119 9.53 -6.62 -0.06
N ALA A 120 10.78 -6.23 -0.29
CA ALA A 120 11.74 -5.95 0.77
C ALA A 120 12.10 -4.46 0.87
N ALA A 121 12.25 -3.78 -0.27
CA ALA A 121 12.54 -2.34 -0.32
C ALA A 121 12.05 -1.72 -1.63
N LEU A 122 11.81 -0.41 -1.60
CA LEU A 122 11.43 0.38 -2.78
C LEU A 122 12.39 1.56 -2.93
N HIS A 123 13.09 1.63 -4.05
CA HIS A 123 14.05 2.70 -4.33
C HIS A 123 13.53 3.60 -5.45
N PHE A 124 13.59 4.89 -5.23
CA PHE A 124 13.36 5.93 -6.23
C PHE A 124 14.68 6.63 -6.57
N PRO A 125 14.78 7.31 -7.71
CA PRO A 125 15.92 8.17 -8.00
C PRO A 125 16.13 9.26 -6.93
N ALA A 126 17.37 9.69 -6.72
CA ALA A 126 17.69 10.73 -5.73
C ALA A 126 17.05 12.10 -6.05
N ASP A 127 16.63 12.31 -7.31
CA ASP A 127 15.92 13.48 -7.84
C ASP A 127 14.39 13.24 -8.02
N ALA A 128 13.85 12.16 -7.44
CA ALA A 128 12.43 11.81 -7.60
C ALA A 128 11.48 12.82 -6.93
N LEU A 129 11.88 13.44 -5.83
CA LEU A 129 11.11 14.52 -5.21
C LEU A 129 11.20 15.81 -6.04
N LYS A 130 10.05 16.26 -6.54
CA LYS A 130 9.90 17.48 -7.36
C LYS A 130 9.66 18.72 -6.50
N ASP A 131 9.63 19.90 -7.11
CA ASP A 131 9.45 21.14 -6.36
C ASP A 131 8.11 21.17 -5.59
N PRO A 132 8.04 21.88 -4.44
CA PRO A 132 6.81 21.96 -3.66
C PRO A 132 5.65 22.56 -4.45
N VAL A 133 4.44 22.04 -4.22
CA VAL A 133 3.20 22.50 -4.85
C VAL A 133 2.06 22.40 -3.84
N ASP A 134 1.15 23.37 -3.81
CA ASP A 134 0.07 23.36 -2.83
C ASP A 134 -1.12 22.47 -3.20
N ASP A 135 -1.42 22.37 -4.50
CA ASP A 135 -2.53 21.58 -5.02
C ASP A 135 -2.40 20.09 -4.65
N PRO A 136 -3.35 19.51 -3.88
CA PRO A 136 -3.39 18.08 -3.60
C PRO A 136 -3.35 17.22 -4.86
N ALA A 137 -4.02 17.64 -5.95
CA ALA A 137 -4.06 16.87 -7.18
C ALA A 137 -2.67 16.67 -7.78
N LEU A 138 -1.86 17.73 -7.79
CA LEU A 138 -0.48 17.67 -8.29
C LEU A 138 0.45 16.91 -7.35
N ARG A 139 0.29 17.07 -6.03
CA ARG A 139 1.12 16.35 -5.04
C ARG A 139 0.90 14.84 -5.06
N TYR A 140 -0.35 14.40 -5.19
CA TYR A 140 -0.70 12.98 -5.19
C TYR A 140 -0.69 12.34 -6.59
N ALA A 141 -0.56 13.12 -7.67
CA ALA A 141 -0.58 12.61 -9.05
C ALA A 141 0.36 11.41 -9.28
N GLY A 142 1.60 11.50 -8.78
CA GLY A 142 2.57 10.42 -8.90
C GLY A 142 2.13 9.13 -8.20
N LEU A 143 1.58 9.24 -6.98
CA LEU A 143 1.03 8.10 -6.25
C LEU A 143 -0.17 7.49 -6.98
N ILE A 144 -1.12 8.31 -7.43
CA ILE A 144 -2.32 7.81 -8.10
C ILE A 144 -1.99 7.11 -9.41
N ALA A 145 -1.13 7.70 -10.25
CA ALA A 145 -0.68 7.08 -11.50
C ALA A 145 0.04 5.74 -11.24
N HIS A 146 0.91 5.71 -10.24
CA HIS A 146 1.61 4.51 -9.81
C HIS A 146 0.65 3.40 -9.35
N LEU A 147 -0.34 3.74 -8.52
CA LEU A 147 -1.35 2.78 -8.06
C LEU A 147 -2.17 2.22 -9.23
N HIS A 148 -2.58 3.05 -10.18
CA HIS A 148 -3.26 2.57 -11.39
C HIS A 148 -2.41 1.54 -12.16
N GLY A 149 -1.13 1.84 -12.40
CA GLY A 149 -0.23 0.95 -13.13
C GLY A 149 0.00 -0.38 -12.42
N VAL A 150 0.33 -0.34 -11.12
CA VAL A 150 0.59 -1.55 -10.33
C VAL A 150 -0.67 -2.37 -10.14
N ILE A 151 -1.81 -1.75 -9.81
CA ILE A 151 -3.08 -2.46 -9.65
C ILE A 151 -3.50 -3.12 -10.96
N GLY A 152 -3.34 -2.42 -12.10
CA GLY A 152 -3.59 -3.00 -13.42
C GLY A 152 -2.71 -4.22 -13.69
N THR A 153 -1.42 -4.13 -13.37
CA THR A 153 -0.46 -5.23 -13.52
C THR A 153 -0.85 -6.43 -12.66
N LEU A 154 -1.09 -6.23 -11.36
CA LEU A 154 -1.48 -7.31 -10.43
C LEU A 154 -2.83 -7.94 -10.79
N ALA A 155 -3.78 -7.12 -11.25
CA ALA A 155 -5.07 -7.61 -11.76
C ALA A 155 -4.94 -8.32 -13.11
N GLY A 156 -3.89 -8.07 -13.89
CA GLY A 156 -3.58 -8.82 -15.10
C GLY A 156 -2.96 -10.19 -14.80
N MET A 157 -2.18 -10.32 -13.73
CA MET A 157 -1.55 -11.59 -13.31
C MET A 157 -2.54 -12.64 -12.81
N THR A 158 -3.70 -12.21 -12.27
CA THR A 158 -4.67 -13.10 -11.61
C THR A 158 -6.10 -12.61 -11.82
N LYS A 159 -7.10 -13.47 -11.58
CA LYS A 159 -8.52 -13.08 -11.64
C LYS A 159 -8.99 -12.22 -10.44
N ILE A 160 -8.12 -11.39 -9.87
CA ILE A 160 -8.46 -10.48 -8.77
C ILE A 160 -9.18 -9.24 -9.32
N ALA A 161 -10.30 -8.87 -8.70
CA ALA A 161 -10.99 -7.64 -9.07
C ALA A 161 -10.20 -6.42 -8.58
N PRO A 162 -9.92 -5.40 -9.44
CA PRO A 162 -9.13 -4.22 -9.06
C PRO A 162 -9.62 -3.51 -7.78
N ARG A 163 -10.94 -3.49 -7.54
CA ARG A 163 -11.55 -2.92 -6.32
C ARG A 163 -11.04 -3.53 -5.01
N VAL A 164 -10.58 -4.78 -5.03
CA VAL A 164 -9.96 -5.44 -3.87
C VAL A 164 -8.61 -4.77 -3.57
N LEU A 165 -7.77 -4.61 -4.59
CA LEU A 165 -6.46 -3.98 -4.47
C LEU A 165 -6.57 -2.50 -4.09
N TRP A 166 -7.51 -1.77 -4.71
CA TRP A 166 -7.83 -0.39 -4.31
C TRP A 166 -8.31 -0.29 -2.86
N SER A 167 -9.10 -1.26 -2.37
CA SER A 167 -9.50 -1.29 -0.96
C SER A 167 -8.34 -1.60 -0.01
N ASN A 168 -7.35 -2.38 -0.45
CA ASN A 168 -6.14 -2.64 0.35
C ASN A 168 -5.34 -1.34 0.56
N VAL A 169 -5.03 -0.62 -0.52
CA VAL A 169 -4.27 0.64 -0.42
C VAL A 169 -5.10 1.76 0.21
N GLY A 170 -6.39 1.85 -0.09
CA GLY A 170 -7.27 2.87 0.51
C GLY A 170 -7.39 2.73 2.03
N ASN A 171 -7.47 1.51 2.55
CA ASN A 171 -7.45 1.28 4.00
C ASN A 171 -6.14 1.72 4.65
N LEU A 172 -5.00 1.51 3.96
CA LEU A 172 -3.70 1.96 4.46
C LEU A 172 -3.58 3.50 4.42
N LEU A 173 -4.00 4.14 3.32
CA LEU A 173 -3.99 5.61 3.21
C LEU A 173 -4.88 6.29 4.25
N ASP A 174 -6.06 5.71 4.53
CA ASP A 174 -6.95 6.18 5.59
C ASP A 174 -6.30 6.07 6.97
N TYR A 175 -5.61 4.97 7.25
CA TYR A 175 -4.80 4.82 8.46
C TYR A 175 -3.70 5.88 8.54
N LEU A 176 -2.93 6.09 7.48
CA LEU A 176 -1.83 7.08 7.45
C LEU A 176 -2.34 8.51 7.69
N LEU A 177 -3.50 8.88 7.13
CA LEU A 177 -4.14 10.16 7.42
C LEU A 177 -4.53 10.28 8.89
N GLY A 178 -5.05 9.21 9.50
CA GLY A 178 -5.35 9.17 10.93
C GLY A 178 -4.12 9.35 11.83
N GLN A 179 -2.95 8.88 11.38
CA GLN A 179 -1.67 9.08 12.09
C GLN A 179 -1.07 10.48 11.89
N CYS A 180 -1.58 11.26 10.93
CA CYS A 180 -1.08 12.59 10.56
C CYS A 180 -2.24 13.59 10.40
N PRO A 181 -3.02 13.85 11.47
CA PRO A 181 -4.19 14.70 11.41
C PRO A 181 -3.81 16.16 11.07
N PRO A 182 -4.71 16.93 10.44
CA PRO A 182 -4.50 18.35 10.26
C PRO A 182 -4.46 19.07 11.63
N PRO A 183 -3.94 20.32 11.68
CA PRO A 183 -4.02 21.13 12.89
C PRO A 183 -5.48 21.27 13.40
N PRO A 184 -5.69 21.39 14.72
CA PRO A 184 -7.02 21.54 15.29
C PRO A 184 -7.80 22.68 14.63
N GLY A 185 -9.05 22.39 14.22
CA GLY A 185 -9.93 23.35 13.56
C GLY A 185 -9.71 23.55 12.06
N MET A 186 -8.73 22.88 11.46
CA MET A 186 -8.53 22.91 10.00
C MET A 186 -9.21 21.73 9.31
N ARG A 187 -9.76 21.97 8.12
CA ARG A 187 -10.25 20.91 7.24
C ARG A 187 -9.08 20.12 6.67
N ASP A 188 -9.24 18.81 6.57
CA ASP A 188 -8.26 17.98 5.88
C ASP A 188 -8.53 17.96 4.37
N ASP A 189 -7.97 18.93 3.66
CA ASP A 189 -8.09 19.03 2.20
C ASP A 189 -7.48 17.81 1.47
N ASP A 190 -6.46 17.18 2.06
CA ASP A 190 -5.81 16.00 1.48
C ASP A 190 -6.74 14.79 1.55
N ALA A 191 -7.34 14.53 2.72
CA ALA A 191 -8.34 13.47 2.87
C ALA A 191 -9.59 13.73 2.00
N ALA A 192 -10.07 14.98 1.95
CA ALA A 192 -11.23 15.35 1.17
C ALA A 192 -11.03 15.14 -0.34
N TRP A 193 -9.83 15.45 -0.84
CA TRP A 193 -9.47 15.19 -2.23
C TRP A 193 -9.26 13.70 -2.49
N LEU A 194 -8.43 13.02 -1.67
CA LEU A 194 -8.03 11.63 -1.90
C LEU A 194 -9.20 10.65 -1.85
N PHE A 195 -10.19 10.91 -0.99
CA PHE A 195 -11.36 10.05 -0.77
C PHE A 195 -12.67 10.65 -1.28
N GLY A 196 -12.57 11.74 -2.05
CA GLY A 196 -13.69 12.39 -2.72
C GLY A 196 -14.39 11.48 -3.74
N PRO A 197 -15.54 11.91 -4.30
CA PRO A 197 -16.35 11.08 -5.18
C PRO A 197 -15.74 10.84 -6.58
N VAL A 198 -14.94 11.79 -7.06
CA VAL A 198 -14.31 11.77 -8.39
C VAL A 198 -12.80 11.97 -8.28
N ASP A 199 -12.06 11.44 -9.25
CA ASP A 199 -10.61 11.61 -9.35
C ASP A 199 -10.24 12.91 -10.11
N ALA A 200 -8.94 13.09 -10.37
CA ALA A 200 -8.43 14.27 -11.09
C ALA A 200 -8.91 14.37 -12.54
N ALA A 201 -9.37 13.27 -13.15
CA ALA A 201 -9.94 13.25 -14.50
C ALA A 201 -11.47 13.43 -14.49
N GLY A 202 -12.10 13.51 -13.31
CA GLY A 202 -13.55 13.59 -13.17
C GLY A 202 -14.26 12.24 -13.21
N GLU A 203 -13.50 11.13 -13.21
CA GLU A 203 -14.03 9.76 -13.21
C GLU A 203 -14.32 9.27 -11.77
N PRO A 204 -15.14 8.22 -11.59
CA PRO A 204 -15.40 7.67 -10.25
C PRO A 204 -14.12 7.28 -9.52
N ASN A 205 -13.86 7.93 -8.38
CA ASN A 205 -12.63 7.71 -7.62
C ASN A 205 -12.60 6.30 -7.01
N PRO A 206 -11.62 5.44 -7.36
CA PRO A 206 -11.52 4.11 -6.78
C PRO A 206 -11.22 4.12 -5.27
N LEU A 207 -10.57 5.18 -4.76
CA LEU A 207 -10.29 5.41 -3.34
C LEU A 207 -11.46 6.05 -2.59
N ARG A 208 -12.59 6.36 -3.23
CA ARG A 208 -13.75 6.97 -2.57
C ARG A 208 -14.18 6.19 -1.33
N MET A 209 -14.21 6.87 -0.18
CA MET A 209 -14.67 6.33 1.11
C MET A 209 -14.13 4.90 1.37
N PRO A 210 -12.81 4.74 1.52
CA PRO A 210 -12.19 3.43 1.57
C PRO A 210 -12.55 2.67 2.85
N VAL A 211 -12.85 3.42 3.92
CA VAL A 211 -13.34 2.96 5.22
C VAL A 211 -14.66 3.64 5.52
N ARG A 212 -15.57 2.90 6.14
CA ARG A 212 -16.88 3.37 6.60
C ARG A 212 -17.05 3.06 8.07
N GLU A 213 -17.60 4.01 8.79
CA GLU A 213 -18.10 3.79 10.14
C GLU A 213 -19.49 3.17 10.07
N THR A 214 -19.71 2.14 10.86
CA THR A 214 -21.00 1.45 10.93
C THR A 214 -21.28 1.01 12.36
N THR A 215 -22.55 0.99 12.73
CA THR A 215 -23.00 0.39 13.99
C THR A 215 -23.03 -1.13 13.80
N PRO A 216 -22.13 -1.91 14.43
CA PRO A 216 -22.19 -3.36 14.34
C PRO A 216 -23.44 -3.88 15.04
N ARG A 217 -23.92 -5.07 14.62
CA ARG A 217 -25.02 -5.76 15.31
C ARG A 217 -24.58 -6.39 16.64
N SER A 218 -23.36 -6.91 16.66
CA SER A 218 -22.76 -7.57 17.81
C SER A 218 -22.07 -6.55 18.72
N ALA A 219 -22.26 -6.71 20.03
CA ALA A 219 -21.54 -5.95 21.05
C ALA A 219 -20.06 -6.37 21.19
N LEU A 220 -19.65 -7.48 20.54
CA LEU A 220 -18.26 -7.94 20.49
C LEU A 220 -17.39 -7.10 19.54
N LEU A 221 -18.00 -6.27 18.68
CA LEU A 221 -17.29 -5.34 17.82
C LEU A 221 -17.38 -3.91 18.37
N PRO A 222 -16.34 -3.08 18.20
CA PRO A 222 -16.39 -1.68 18.60
C PRO A 222 -17.48 -0.93 17.83
N SER A 223 -18.16 0.01 18.50
CA SER A 223 -19.18 0.88 17.90
C SER A 223 -18.75 2.34 18.05
N PRO A 224 -18.46 3.07 16.94
CA PRO A 224 -18.56 2.62 15.55
C PRO A 224 -17.48 1.61 15.14
N PHE A 225 -17.84 0.65 14.30
CA PHE A 225 -16.90 -0.25 13.65
C PHE A 225 -16.38 0.40 12.36
N ARG A 226 -15.06 0.45 12.20
CA ARG A 226 -14.40 1.00 11.00
C ARG A 226 -14.16 -0.12 9.99
N ALA A 227 -15.09 -0.29 9.05
CA ALA A 227 -15.03 -1.32 8.02
C ALA A 227 -14.44 -0.80 6.72
N ARG A 228 -13.44 -1.50 6.16
CA ARG A 228 -13.04 -1.24 4.77
C ARG A 228 -14.16 -1.64 3.80
N ARG A 229 -14.21 -0.98 2.65
CA ARG A 229 -15.28 -1.16 1.64
C ARG A 229 -15.31 -2.56 1.02
N VAL A 230 -14.16 -3.20 0.80
CA VAL A 230 -14.06 -4.50 0.13
C VAL A 230 -13.13 -5.43 0.92
N CYS A 231 -13.50 -6.71 1.06
CA CYS A 231 -12.63 -7.71 1.66
C CYS A 231 -11.38 -7.97 0.79
N CYS A 232 -10.21 -8.14 1.41
CA CYS A 232 -8.94 -8.53 0.78
C CYS A 232 -8.87 -10.03 0.43
N VAL A 233 -9.99 -10.75 0.55
CA VAL A 233 -10.13 -12.17 0.20
C VAL A 233 -9.10 -13.12 0.86
N ARG A 234 -8.45 -12.70 1.96
CA ARG A 234 -7.48 -13.53 2.71
C ARG A 234 -8.07 -14.87 3.14
N TYR A 235 -9.36 -14.86 3.52
CA TYR A 235 -10.10 -16.05 3.96
C TYR A 235 -10.18 -17.17 2.91
N GLU A 236 -9.81 -16.90 1.67
CA GLU A 236 -9.81 -17.90 0.59
C GLU A 236 -8.52 -18.69 0.53
N ILE A 237 -7.49 -18.29 1.28
CA ILE A 237 -6.28 -19.08 1.44
C ILE A 237 -6.57 -20.18 2.48
N PRO A 238 -6.33 -21.46 2.17
CA PRO A 238 -6.53 -22.55 3.14
C PRO A 238 -5.72 -22.34 4.41
N GLY A 239 -6.36 -22.51 5.57
CA GLY A 239 -5.74 -22.30 6.88
C GLY A 239 -5.87 -20.87 7.42
N GLU A 240 -6.19 -19.89 6.57
CA GLU A 240 -6.37 -18.50 6.98
C GLU A 240 -7.76 -18.25 7.56
N THR A 241 -7.89 -18.44 8.87
CA THR A 241 -9.14 -18.25 9.61
C THR A 241 -9.27 -16.87 10.25
N GLN A 242 -8.16 -16.15 10.45
CA GLN A 242 -8.16 -14.84 11.09
C GLN A 242 -8.42 -13.70 10.11
N LEU A 243 -9.48 -12.93 10.37
CA LEU A 243 -9.84 -11.77 9.58
C LEU A 243 -9.07 -10.52 10.01
N CYS A 244 -8.90 -9.58 9.08
CA CYS A 244 -8.33 -8.27 9.36
C CYS A 244 -9.23 -7.48 10.33
N ALA A 245 -8.63 -6.63 11.17
CA ALA A 245 -9.37 -5.82 12.15
C ALA A 245 -10.48 -4.94 11.53
N SER A 246 -10.29 -4.46 10.30
CA SER A 246 -11.27 -3.67 9.54
C SER A 246 -12.09 -4.50 8.54
N CYS A 247 -12.06 -5.84 8.60
CA CYS A 247 -12.68 -6.69 7.60
C CYS A 247 -14.22 -6.55 7.60
N PRO A 248 -14.87 -6.29 6.45
CA PRO A 248 -16.33 -6.15 6.41
C PRO A 248 -17.08 -7.46 6.69
N LEU A 249 -16.42 -8.62 6.60
CA LEU A 249 -17.03 -9.91 6.92
C LEU A 249 -17.29 -10.08 8.43
N LEU A 250 -16.57 -9.34 9.29
CA LEU A 250 -16.85 -9.34 10.74
C LEU A 250 -18.27 -8.84 11.03
N LEU A 251 -18.79 -7.92 10.21
CA LEU A 251 -20.16 -7.40 10.35
C LEU A 251 -21.24 -8.42 9.96
N THR A 252 -20.86 -9.51 9.31
CA THR A 252 -21.77 -10.57 8.87
C THR A 252 -21.71 -11.82 9.75
N MET A 253 -20.76 -11.88 10.68
CA MET A 253 -20.54 -13.02 11.56
C MET A 253 -21.51 -13.04 12.74
N ARG A 254 -21.77 -14.25 13.25
CA ARG A 254 -22.50 -14.49 14.50
C ARG A 254 -21.57 -14.29 15.71
N ASP A 255 -22.14 -14.12 16.90
CA ASP A 255 -21.36 -13.87 18.12
C ASP A 255 -20.38 -15.01 18.46
N ASP A 256 -20.75 -16.27 18.19
CA ASP A 256 -19.86 -17.43 18.35
C ASP A 256 -18.67 -17.38 17.39
N GLU A 257 -18.89 -16.96 16.14
CA GLU A 257 -17.82 -16.78 15.14
C GLU A 257 -16.90 -15.61 15.50
N LEU A 258 -17.47 -14.50 15.98
CA LEU A 258 -16.72 -13.33 16.43
C LEU A 258 -15.86 -13.63 17.65
N ALA A 259 -16.39 -14.37 18.62
CA ALA A 259 -15.63 -14.80 19.79
C ALA A 259 -14.38 -15.62 19.42
N LEU A 260 -14.48 -16.45 18.36
CA LEU A 260 -13.31 -17.18 17.84
C LEU A 260 -12.27 -16.25 17.21
N GLN A 261 -12.69 -15.16 16.55
CA GLN A 261 -11.76 -14.18 15.97
C GLN A 261 -10.97 -13.42 17.05
N ASP A 262 -11.56 -13.16 18.21
CA ASP A 262 -10.85 -12.54 19.33
C ASP A 262 -9.95 -13.52 20.08
N ALA A 263 -10.32 -14.80 20.16
CA ALA A 263 -9.49 -15.84 20.79
C ALA A 263 -8.16 -16.13 20.04
N ILE A 264 -8.08 -15.76 18.77
CA ILE A 264 -6.91 -15.97 17.89
C ILE A 264 -6.03 -14.70 17.81
N ARG A 265 -6.47 -13.57 18.37
CA ARG A 265 -5.73 -12.29 18.34
C ARG A 265 -4.53 -12.24 19.27
#